data_AF-A0A962CI34-F1
#
_entry.id   AF-A0A962CI34-F1
#
_cell.length_a   1.000
_cell.length_b   1.000
_cell.length_c   1.000
_cell.angle_alpha   90.00
_cell.angle_beta   90.00
_cell.angle_gamma   90.00
#
_symmetry.space_group_name_H-M   'P 1'
#
loop_
_entity.id
_entity.type
_entity.pdbx_description
1 polymer ?
#
loop_
_entity_poly.entity_id
_entity_poly.type
_entity_poly.pdbx_seq_one_letter_code
_entity_poly.pdbx_strand_id
1 'polypeptide(L)' 'VVEGQPGISVGCDNLDGGRAVTAHLIGLGRKRIAFVGSIGEQCPEFLDRYRGYCAAHEAAGL' A
#
# COMPACT_ATOMS: atom_id res chain seq x y z
N VAL A 1 -20.43 1.95 -15.83
CA VAL A 1 -21.48 1.84 -14.79
C VAL A 1 -22.79 1.58 -15.52
N VAL A 2 -23.54 0.53 -15.15
CA VAL A 2 -24.84 0.23 -15.77
C VAL A 2 -25.88 1.15 -15.14
N GLU A 3 -26.75 1.73 -15.97
CA GLU A 3 -27.80 2.66 -15.55
C GLU A 3 -28.74 1.99 -14.52
N GLY A 4 -29.05 2.68 -13.42
CA GLY A 4 -29.93 2.16 -12.35
C GLY A 4 -29.25 1.32 -11.26
N GLN A 5 -27.94 1.06 -11.35
CA GLN A 5 -27.17 0.47 -10.26
C GLN A 5 -26.18 1.50 -9.72
N PRO A 6 -26.43 2.13 -8.55
CA PRO A 6 -25.39 2.88 -7.87
C PRO A 6 -24.31 1.85 -7.50
N GLY A 7 -23.24 1.81 -8.28
CA GLY A 7 -22.24 0.74 -8.21
C GLY A 7 -21.70 0.61 -6.79
N ILE A 8 -22.08 -0.49 -6.12
CA ILE A 8 -21.51 -0.82 -4.81
C ILE A 8 -20.10 -1.32 -5.08
N SER A 9 -19.13 -0.60 -4.54
CA SER A 9 -17.72 -1.00 -4.56
C SER A 9 -17.30 -1.40 -3.16
N VAL A 10 -16.67 -2.57 -3.04
CA VAL A 10 -15.99 -3.01 -1.83
C VAL A 10 -14.50 -2.91 -2.10
N GLY A 11 -13.84 -1.98 -1.40
CA GLY A 11 -12.40 -1.78 -1.49
C GLY A 11 -11.65 -2.31 -0.26
N CYS A 12 -10.34 -2.08 -0.26
CA CYS A 12 -9.49 -2.27 0.90
C CYS A 12 -8.71 -0.98 1.20
N ASP A 13 -8.19 -0.86 2.42
CA ASP A 13 -7.28 0.21 2.78
C ASP A 13 -5.87 -0.10 2.24
N ASN A 14 -5.51 0.57 1.16
CA ASN A 14 -4.22 0.37 0.48
C ASN A 14 -3.04 0.89 1.32
N LEU A 15 -3.25 1.94 2.13
CA LEU A 15 -2.22 2.52 2.98
C LEU A 15 -1.92 1.58 4.15
N ASP A 16 -2.97 1.15 4.86
CA ASP A 16 -2.84 0.22 5.97
C ASP A 16 -2.28 -1.13 5.52
N GLY A 17 -2.76 -1.65 4.38
CA GLY A 17 -2.24 -2.88 3.78
C GLY A 17 -0.74 -2.80 3.44
N GLY A 18 -0.30 -1.68 2.84
CA GLY A 18 1.11 -1.43 2.53
C GLY A 18 2.00 -1.37 3.78
N ARG A 19 1.50 -0.73 4.85
CA ARG A 19 2.18 -0.68 6.14
C ARG A 19 2.28 -2.05 6.78
N ALA A 20 1.16 -2.79 6.85
CA ALA A 20 1.09 -4.09 7.52
C ALA A 20 2.03 -5.13 6.89
N VAL A 21 2.02 -5.25 5.56
CA VAL A 21 2.89 -6.23 4.87
C VAL A 21 4.37 -5.88 5.03
N THR A 22 4.71 -4.58 4.98
CA THR A 22 6.09 -4.13 5.10
C THR A 22 6.61 -4.31 6.52
N ALA A 23 5.81 -3.96 7.53
CA ALA A 23 6.13 -4.20 8.94
C ALA A 23 6.32 -5.70 9.22
N HIS A 24 5.50 -6.57 8.62
CA HIS A 24 5.66 -8.01 8.74
C HIS A 24 7.01 -8.49 8.18
N LEU A 25 7.39 -8.05 6.98
CA LEU A 25 8.69 -8.40 6.38
C LEU A 25 9.88 -7.89 7.22
N ILE A 26 9.79 -6.66 7.73
CA ILE A 26 10.81 -6.09 8.63
C ILE A 26 10.91 -6.91 9.92
N GLY A 27 9.78 -7.31 10.51
CA GLY A 27 9.73 -8.19 11.68
C GLY A 27 10.37 -9.57 11.45
N LEU A 28 10.37 -10.06 10.21
CA LEU A 28 11.11 -11.25 9.79
C LEU A 28 12.61 -10.99 9.52
N GLY A 29 13.11 -9.80 9.84
CA GLY A 29 14.51 -9.40 9.66
C GLY A 29 14.86 -8.92 8.24
N ARG A 30 13.88 -8.68 7.37
CA ARG A 30 14.12 -8.20 6.00
C ARG A 30 14.23 -6.68 5.99
N LYS A 31 15.40 -6.15 5.63
CA LYS A 31 15.70 -4.70 5.67
C LYS A 31 15.98 -4.06 4.31
N ARG A 32 16.13 -4.86 3.25
CA ARG A 32 16.37 -4.40 1.88
C ARG A 32 15.23 -4.89 1.00
N ILE A 33 14.13 -4.16 1.05
CA ILE A 33 12.89 -4.50 0.36
C ILE A 33 12.77 -3.55 -0.83
N ALA A 34 12.49 -4.09 -2.02
CA ALA A 34 12.22 -3.26 -3.19
C ALA A 34 10.71 -3.12 -3.35
N PHE A 35 10.23 -1.88 -3.52
CA PHE A 35 8.88 -1.64 -4.00
C PHE A 35 8.85 -1.70 -5.53
N VAL A 36 7.97 -2.51 -6.11
CA VAL A 36 7.81 -2.64 -7.55
C VAL A 36 6.39 -2.22 -7.94
N GLY A 37 6.26 -1.07 -8.58
CA GLY A 37 4.98 -0.50 -9.02
C GLY A 37 5.11 0.97 -9.40
N SER A 38 4.19 1.48 -10.22
CA SER A 38 4.12 2.91 -10.54
C SER A 38 3.47 3.69 -9.39
N ILE A 39 4.02 4.85 -9.05
CA ILE A 39 3.52 5.73 -7.97
C ILE A 39 3.00 7.07 -8.49
N GLY A 40 2.76 7.18 -9.80
CA GLY A 40 2.19 8.40 -10.39
C GLY A 40 0.69 8.56 -10.09
N GLU A 41 0.15 9.75 -10.31
CA GLU A 41 -1.23 10.11 -9.99
C GLU A 41 -2.28 9.23 -10.67
N GLN A 42 -1.95 8.62 -11.82
CA GLN A 42 -2.81 7.67 -12.51
C GLN A 42 -2.98 6.31 -11.79
N CYS A 43 -2.26 6.07 -10.68
CA CYS A 43 -2.32 4.83 -9.89
C CYS A 43 -2.44 5.13 -8.38
N PRO A 44 -3.54 5.72 -7.91
CA PRO A 44 -3.69 6.14 -6.52
C PRO A 44 -3.58 4.97 -5.53
N GLU A 45 -4.07 3.77 -5.87
CA GLU A 45 -3.96 2.61 -4.98
C GLU A 45 -2.50 2.18 -4.77
N PHE A 46 -1.64 2.34 -5.78
CA PHE A 46 -0.22 1.98 -5.66
C PHE A 46 0.57 3.04 -4.90
N LEU A 47 0.22 4.31 -5.09
CA LEU A 47 0.79 5.40 -4.30
C LEU A 47 0.50 5.22 -2.80
N ASP A 48 -0.71 4.82 -2.43
CA ASP A 48 -1.05 4.55 -1.02
C ASP A 48 -0.30 3.35 -0.45
N ARG A 49 -0.16 2.26 -1.22
CA ARG A 49 0.69 1.13 -0.83
C ARG A 49 2.14 1.54 -0.63
N TYR A 50 2.66 2.39 -1.51
CA TYR A 50 4.02 2.92 -1.41
C TYR A 50 4.19 3.79 -0.15
N ARG A 51 3.21 4.66 0.16
CA ARG A 51 3.21 5.45 1.40
C ARG A 51 3.21 4.56 2.64
N GLY A 52 2.40 3.49 2.65
CA GLY A 52 2.38 2.52 3.74
C GLY A 52 3.72 1.80 3.90
N TYR A 53 4.34 1.43 2.78
CA TYR A 53 5.69 0.88 2.72
C TYR A 53 6.73 1.83 3.33
N CYS A 54 6.72 3.12 2.98
CA CYS A 54 7.62 4.13 3.54
C CYS A 54 7.38 4.32 5.05
N ALA A 55 6.12 4.44 5.47
CA ALA A 55 5.77 4.63 6.88
C ALA A 55 6.24 3.46 7.77
N ALA A 56 6.19 2.23 7.26
CA ALA A 56 6.71 1.07 7.99
C ALA A 56 8.24 1.07 8.12
N HIS A 57 8.97 1.55 7.09
CA HIS A 57 10.42 1.72 7.17
C HIS A 57 10.80 2.80 8.18
N GLU A 58 10.14 3.96 8.11
CA GLU A 58 10.33 5.07 9.05
C GLU A 58 10.09 4.64 10.49
N ALA A 59 8.98 3.94 10.75
CA ALA A 59 8.65 3.41 12.08
C ALA A 59 9.68 2.38 12.60
N ALA A 60 10.40 1.70 11.70
CA ALA A 60 11.46 0.76 12.03
C ALA A 60 12.87 1.39 12.08
N GLY A 61 12.99 2.68 11.77
CA GLY A 61 14.27 3.38 11.66
C GLY A 61 15.15 2.90 10.51
N LEU A 62 14.54 2.52 9.38
CA LEU A 62 15.20 2.02 8.16
C LEU A 62 15.12 3.02 7.00
#